data_AF-H0TZT9-F1
#
_entry.id   AF-H0TZT9-F1
#
_cell.length_a   1.000
_cell.length_b   1.000
_cell.length_c   1.000
_cell.angle_alpha   90.00
_cell.angle_beta   90.00
_cell.angle_gamma   90.00
#
_symmetry.space_group_name_H-M   'P 1'
#
loop_
_entity.id
_entity.type
_entity.pdbx_description
1 polymer ?
#
loop_
_entity_poly.entity_id
_entity_poly.type
_entity_poly.pdbx_seq_one_letter_code
_entity_poly.pdbx_strand_id
1 'polypeptide(L)' 'MRRSIFVIAALAAGMVASTANAQDATLRQACGADVRTLCAGIMPGGGRIKQCMVEKFDQLSDGCKAALKDKQALQGSK' A
#
# COMPACT_ATOMS: atom_id res chain seq x y z
N MET A 1 9.51 53.00 -1.33
CA MET A 1 9.05 52.40 -2.59
C MET A 1 10.28 52.03 -3.42
N ARG A 2 10.31 50.80 -3.95
CA ARG A 2 11.39 50.13 -4.71
C ARG A 2 12.42 49.38 -3.85
N ARG A 3 12.54 48.08 -4.18
CA ARG A 3 13.61 47.13 -3.82
C ARG A 3 13.58 46.63 -2.37
N SER A 4 12.71 45.67 -2.04
CA SER A 4 12.92 44.72 -0.91
C SER A 4 11.83 43.63 -0.70
N ILE A 5 10.86 43.42 -1.62
CA ILE A 5 9.70 42.54 -1.32
C ILE A 5 9.53 41.38 -2.34
N PHE A 6 10.61 40.76 -2.79
CA PHE A 6 10.53 39.56 -3.66
C PHE A 6 11.55 38.47 -3.30
N VAL A 7 11.87 38.30 -2.01
CA VAL A 7 12.71 37.18 -1.55
C VAL A 7 12.19 36.63 -0.22
N ILE A 8 10.94 36.18 -0.17
CA ILE A 8 10.53 35.15 0.81
C ILE A 8 9.53 34.22 0.10
N ALA A 9 10.03 33.47 -0.87
CA ALA A 9 9.30 32.39 -1.52
C ALA A 9 9.39 31.12 -0.64
N ALA A 10 8.24 30.49 -0.40
CA ALA A 10 8.07 29.10 0.01
C ALA A 10 8.63 28.68 1.38
N LEU A 11 7.93 29.05 2.47
CA LEU A 11 8.00 28.31 3.73
C LEU A 11 6.85 27.28 3.78
N ALA A 12 7.19 26.07 3.30
CA ALA A 12 6.70 24.75 3.74
C ALA A 12 5.18 24.54 3.95
N ALA A 13 4.45 24.36 2.85
CA ALA A 13 3.26 23.49 2.85
C ALA A 13 3.67 22.11 2.33
N GLY A 14 3.54 21.05 3.16
CA GLY A 14 3.61 19.68 2.65
C GLY A 14 4.40 18.69 3.52
N MET A 15 3.85 18.29 4.67
CA MET A 15 4.16 16.98 5.27
C MET A 15 2.88 16.15 5.26
N VAL A 16 2.63 15.44 4.16
CA VAL A 16 1.63 14.37 4.15
C VAL A 16 2.25 13.17 4.86
N ALA A 17 1.86 12.95 6.11
CA ALA A 17 2.20 11.73 6.85
C ALA A 17 1.58 10.54 6.11
N SER A 18 2.42 9.72 5.48
CA SER A 18 2.01 8.49 4.81
C SER A 18 1.49 7.48 5.84
N THR A 19 0.18 7.46 6.07
CA THR A 19 -0.52 6.48 6.91
C THR A 19 -0.64 5.12 6.20
N ALA A 20 0.47 4.57 5.68
CA ALA A 20 0.44 3.40 4.80
C ALA A 20 0.41 2.04 5.53
N ASN A 21 0.53 1.98 6.86
CA ASN A 21 0.92 0.73 7.53
C ASN A 21 -0.18 -0.03 8.30
N ALA A 22 -1.31 0.62 8.66
CA ALA A 22 -2.36 -0.04 9.45
C ALA A 22 -3.28 -0.93 8.60
N GLN A 23 -3.49 -0.56 7.34
CA GLN A 23 -4.44 -1.24 6.46
C GLN A 23 -3.89 -2.54 5.85
N ASP A 24 -2.57 -2.73 5.80
CA ASP A 24 -1.96 -3.99 5.34
C ASP A 24 -2.06 -5.12 6.39
N ALA A 25 -2.29 -4.79 7.67
CA ALA A 25 -2.36 -5.79 8.74
C ALA A 25 -3.56 -6.75 8.56
N THR A 26 -4.72 -6.21 8.18
CA THR A 26 -5.93 -7.01 7.91
C THR A 26 -5.71 -7.96 6.74
N LEU A 27 -5.03 -7.49 5.70
CA LEU A 27 -4.69 -8.25 4.51
C LEU A 27 -3.71 -9.39 4.84
N ARG A 28 -2.68 -9.11 5.65
CA ARG A 28 -1.73 -10.12 6.14
C ARG A 28 -2.39 -11.17 7.03
N GLN A 29 -3.45 -10.81 7.75
CA GLN A 29 -4.18 -11.75 8.60
C GLN A 29 -5.09 -12.65 7.77
N ALA A 30 -5.87 -12.09 6.84
CA ALA A 30 -6.74 -12.86 5.95
C ALA A 30 -5.95 -13.77 5.00
N CYS A 31 -4.85 -13.26 4.45
CA CYS A 31 -4.05 -13.96 3.44
C CYS A 31 -2.79 -14.61 4.00
N GLY A 32 -2.59 -14.63 5.32
CA GLY A 32 -1.34 -15.08 5.92
C GLY A 32 -1.02 -16.54 5.59
N ALA A 33 -2.03 -17.39 5.46
CA ALA A 33 -1.86 -18.78 5.02
C ALA A 33 -1.44 -18.83 3.54
N ASP A 34 -2.16 -18.14 2.66
CA ASP A 34 -1.88 -18.07 1.22
C ASP A 34 -0.51 -17.48 0.92
N VAL A 35 -0.09 -16.45 1.66
CA VAL A 35 1.24 -15.84 1.51
C VAL A 35 2.34 -16.85 1.87
N ARG A 36 2.11 -17.68 2.89
CA ARG A 36 3.08 -18.71 3.31
C ARG A 36 3.15 -19.89 2.36
N THR A 37 2.09 -20.19 1.61
CA THR A 37 2.04 -21.32 0.68
C THR A 37 2.39 -20.93 -0.75
N LEU A 38 1.82 -19.82 -1.23
CA LEU A 38 1.92 -19.37 -2.64
C LEU A 38 3.02 -18.34 -2.85
N CYS A 39 3.33 -17.53 -1.83
CA CYS A 39 4.35 -16.48 -1.88
C CYS A 39 5.55 -16.78 -0.96
N ALA A 40 5.77 -18.05 -0.62
CA ALA A 40 6.91 -18.49 0.17
C ALA A 40 8.21 -18.09 -0.55
N GLY A 41 9.03 -17.25 0.09
CA GLY A 41 10.28 -16.75 -0.49
C GLY A 41 10.21 -15.33 -1.07
N ILE A 42 9.03 -14.70 -1.13
CA ILE A 42 8.94 -13.27 -1.41
C ILE A 42 9.41 -12.50 -0.18
N MET A 43 10.52 -11.77 -0.31
CA MET A 43 10.99 -10.94 0.78
C MET A 43 9.96 -9.83 1.09
N PRO A 44 9.62 -9.59 2.36
CA PRO A 44 8.62 -8.60 2.73
C PRO A 44 9.06 -7.17 2.39
N GLY A 45 8.10 -6.26 2.25
CA GLY A 45 8.34 -4.85 1.95
C GLY A 45 8.17 -4.46 0.48
N GLY A 46 7.91 -3.17 0.24
CA GLY A 46 7.73 -2.60 -1.10
C GLY A 46 6.53 -3.13 -1.89
N GLY A 47 5.51 -3.68 -1.20
CA GLY A 47 4.31 -4.21 -1.88
C GLY A 47 4.50 -5.53 -2.63
N ARG A 48 5.69 -6.15 -2.59
CA ARG A 48 5.98 -7.38 -3.35
C ARG A 48 5.08 -8.57 -2.99
N ILE A 49 4.74 -8.70 -1.71
CA ILE A 49 3.79 -9.71 -1.24
C ILE A 49 2.41 -9.50 -1.90
N LYS A 50 1.95 -8.24 -2.00
CA LYS A 50 0.69 -7.92 -2.66
C LYS A 50 0.74 -8.26 -4.15
N GLN A 51 1.86 -7.95 -4.82
CA GLN A 51 2.03 -8.30 -6.23
C GLN A 51 1.96 -9.82 -6.46
N CYS A 52 2.68 -10.60 -5.66
CA CYS A 52 2.60 -12.07 -5.74
C CYS A 52 1.16 -12.57 -5.55
N MET A 53 0.42 -11.99 -4.60
CA MET A 53 -0.98 -12.37 -4.37
C MET A 53 -1.89 -11.98 -5.54
N VAL A 54 -1.67 -10.83 -6.18
CA VAL A 54 -2.41 -10.42 -7.39
C VAL A 54 -2.09 -11.37 -8.55
N GLU A 55 -0.83 -11.77 -8.74
CA GLU A 55 -0.43 -12.75 -9.77
C GLU A 55 -0.99 -14.14 -9.49
N LYS A 56 -1.18 -14.51 -8.22
CA LYS A 56 -1.71 -15.79 -7.77
C LYS A 56 -3.19 -15.70 -7.38
N PHE A 57 -3.90 -14.66 -7.81
CA PHE A 57 -5.23 -14.34 -7.28
C PHE A 57 -6.20 -15.51 -7.35
N ASP A 58 -6.21 -16.27 -8.44
CA ASP A 58 -7.07 -17.45 -8.62
C ASP A 58 -6.77 -18.59 -7.65
N GLN A 59 -5.54 -18.70 -7.17
CA GLN A 59 -5.07 -19.76 -6.25
C GLN A 59 -5.26 -19.38 -4.78
N LEU A 60 -5.57 -18.12 -4.47
CA LEU A 60 -5.81 -17.67 -3.11
C LEU A 60 -7.10 -18.28 -2.55
N SER A 61 -7.15 -18.39 -1.21
CA SER A 61 -8.38 -18.69 -0.49
C SER A 61 -9.45 -17.62 -0.72
N ASP A 62 -10.73 -18.02 -0.64
CA ASP A 62 -11.86 -17.10 -0.85
C ASP A 62 -11.85 -15.93 0.15
N GLY A 63 -11.43 -16.17 1.39
CA GLY A 63 -11.26 -15.12 2.40
C GLY A 63 -10.19 -14.10 2.03
N CYS A 64 -9.09 -14.56 1.43
CA CYS A 64 -8.05 -13.67 0.95
C CYS A 64 -8.47 -12.89 -0.31
N LYS A 65 -9.17 -13.56 -1.25
CA LYS A 65 -9.74 -12.91 -2.46
C LYS A 65 -10.69 -11.78 -2.09
N ALA A 66 -11.57 -12.00 -1.10
CA ALA A 66 -12.47 -10.98 -0.60
C ALA A 66 -11.69 -9.79 -0.01
N ALA A 67 -10.73 -10.06 0.88
CA ALA A 67 -9.91 -9.01 1.50
C ALA A 67 -9.08 -8.21 0.48
N LEU A 68 -8.58 -8.85 -0.59
CA LEU A 68 -7.87 -8.16 -1.68
C LEU A 68 -8.78 -7.26 -2.49
N LYS A 69 -9.97 -7.74 -2.87
CA LYS A 69 -10.96 -6.95 -3.61
C LYS A 69 -11.36 -5.69 -2.84
N ASP A 70 -11.61 -5.84 -1.53
CA ASP A 70 -11.93 -4.72 -0.64
C ASP A 70 -10.80 -3.69 -0.56
N LYS A 71 -9.53 -4.13 -0.62
CA LYS A 71 -8.36 -3.25 -0.58
C LYS A 71 -8.00 -2.64 -1.93
N GLN A 72 -8.19 -3.35 -3.05
CA GLN A 72 -7.95 -2.81 -4.40
C GLN A 72 -8.94 -1.70 -4.74
N ALA A 73 -10.19 -1.82 -4.26
CA ALA A 73 -11.18 -0.74 -4.36
C ALA A 73 -10.78 0.52 -3.56
N LEU A 74 -9.98 0.37 -2.50
CA LEU A 74 -9.52 1.47 -1.64
C LEU A 74 -8.11 2.01 -2.01
N GLN A 75 -7.25 1.21 -2.62
CA GLN A 75 -5.86 1.58 -3.00
C GLN A 75 -5.73 2.09 -4.43
N GLY A 76 -6.84 2.21 -5.16
CA GLY A 76 -6.93 2.90 -6.45
C GLY A 76 -6.91 4.43 -6.32
N SER A 77 -5.93 4.99 -5.61
CA SER A 77 -5.59 6.42 -5.75
C SER A 77 -4.44 6.51 -6.73
N LYS A 78 -4.83 6.75 -7.99
CA LYS A 78 -3.98 7.34 -9.02
C LYS A 78 -3.26 8.58 -8.51
#